data_AF-A0A9D9PME8-F1
#
_entry.id   AF-A0A9D9PME8-F1
#
_cell.length_a   1.000
_cell.length_b   1.000
_cell.length_c   1.000
_cell.angle_alpha   90.00
_cell.angle_beta   90.00
_cell.angle_gamma   90.00
#
_symmetry.space_group_name_H-M   'P 1'
#
loop_
_entity.id
_entity.type
_entity.pdbx_description
1 polymer ?
#
loop_
_entity_poly.entity_id
_entity_poly.type
_entity_poly.pdbx_seq_one_letter_code
_entity_poly.pdbx_strand_id
1 'polypeptide(L)' 'HMSKVIAKNGTEIKRGELIGEVGSTGDSTGPHLHFEVREKNICRDPAAYLRVNADDPEEESETEYEEENEEYEEDYD' A
#
# COMPACT_ATOMS: atom_id res chain seq x y z
N HIS A 1 -16.34 -3.17 6.42
CA HIS A 1 -17.63 -3.84 6.11
C HIS A 1 -17.63 -4.46 4.71
N MET A 2 -16.59 -5.20 4.31
CA MET A 2 -16.48 -5.69 2.92
C MET A 2 -17.62 -6.64 2.54
N SER A 3 -18.04 -6.61 1.28
CA SER A 3 -18.96 -7.60 0.70
C SER A 3 -18.22 -8.85 0.22
N LYS A 4 -16.96 -8.66 -0.21
CA LYS A 4 -16.09 -9.71 -0.71
C LYS A 4 -14.63 -9.42 -0.36
N VAL A 5 -13.92 -10.46 0.06
CA VAL A 5 -12.47 -10.43 0.33
C VAL A 5 -11.76 -11.19 -0.79
N ILE A 6 -10.78 -10.56 -1.42
CA ILE A 6 -10.01 -11.14 -2.54
C ILE A 6 -8.64 -11.61 -2.04
N ALA A 7 -7.98 -10.80 -1.21
CA ALA A 7 -6.68 -11.13 -0.62
C ALA A 7 -6.78 -12.33 0.35
N LYS A 8 -5.66 -13.04 0.51
CA LYS A 8 -5.53 -14.18 1.42
C LYS A 8 -4.45 -13.91 2.47
N ASN A 9 -4.56 -14.60 3.61
CA ASN A 9 -3.54 -14.51 4.65
C ASN A 9 -2.17 -14.96 4.10
N GLY A 10 -1.14 -14.16 4.36
CA GLY A 10 0.22 -14.41 3.88
C GLY A 10 0.49 -13.92 2.45
N THR A 11 -0.49 -13.32 1.77
CA THR A 11 -0.25 -12.65 0.48
C THR A 11 0.49 -11.33 0.70
N GLU A 12 1.66 -11.18 0.08
CA GLU A 12 2.30 -9.87 -0.10
C GLU A 12 1.51 -9.06 -1.12
N ILE A 13 1.26 -7.79 -0.82
CA ILE A 13 0.48 -6.88 -1.67
C ILE A 13 1.27 -5.61 -1.93
N LYS A 14 1.07 -5.02 -3.09
CA LYS A 14 1.61 -3.69 -3.43
C LYS A 14 0.59 -2.60 -3.14
N ARG A 15 1.07 -1.37 -2.96
CA ARG A 15 0.19 -0.20 -2.84
C ARG A 15 -0.67 -0.08 -4.10
N GLY A 16 -1.97 0.17 -3.91
CA GLY A 16 -2.94 0.28 -5.02
C GLY A 16 -3.54 -1.05 -5.47
N GLU A 17 -3.06 -2.19 -4.97
CA GLU A 17 -3.59 -3.50 -5.33
C GLU A 17 -5.03 -3.71 -4.81
N LEU A 18 -5.88 -4.33 -5.63
CA LEU A 18 -7.26 -4.63 -5.27
C LEU A 18 -7.34 -5.82 -4.30
N ILE A 19 -7.72 -5.56 -3.05
CA ILE A 19 -7.79 -6.59 -1.99
C ILE A 19 -9.22 -7.00 -1.60
N GLY A 20 -10.25 -6.26 -2.03
CA GLY A 20 -11.65 -6.55 -1.69
C GLY A 20 -12.64 -5.52 -2.24
N GLU A 21 -13.92 -5.79 -2.01
CA GLU A 21 -15.04 -4.96 -2.49
C GLU A 21 -15.83 -4.37 -1.30
N VAL A 22 -16.28 -3.12 -1.44
CA VAL A 22 -17.12 -2.42 -0.43
C VAL A 22 -18.42 -3.18 -0.20
N GLY A 23 -18.93 -3.14 1.03
CA GLY A 23 -20.20 -3.74 1.39
C GLY A 23 -20.82 -3.07 2.61
N SER A 24 -21.75 -3.77 3.25
CA SER A 24 -22.42 -3.35 4.49
C SER A 24 -22.57 -4.53 5.47
N THR A 25 -21.60 -5.43 5.50
CA THR A 25 -21.58 -6.58 6.42
C THR A 25 -21.28 -6.15 7.86
N GLY A 26 -21.83 -6.88 8.84
CA GLY A 26 -21.67 -6.58 10.27
C GLY A 26 -22.55 -5.41 10.73
N ASP A 27 -22.08 -4.68 11.75
CA ASP A 27 -22.75 -3.48 12.24
C ASP A 27 -22.44 -2.30 11.31
N SER A 28 -23.39 -1.98 10.42
CA SER A 28 -23.25 -0.97 9.39
C SER A 28 -24.62 -0.45 8.99
N THR A 29 -24.76 0.87 8.84
CA THR A 29 -26.01 1.52 8.43
C THR A 29 -26.21 1.58 6.92
N GLY A 30 -25.17 1.28 6.13
CA GLY A 30 -25.22 1.26 4.66
C GLY A 30 -23.86 0.98 4.03
N PRO A 31 -23.77 0.85 2.69
CA PRO A 31 -22.51 0.48 2.03
C PRO A 31 -21.40 1.53 2.22
N HIS A 32 -20.33 1.16 2.92
CA HIS A 32 -19.16 2.03 3.15
C HIS A 32 -17.90 1.23 3.50
N LEU A 33 -16.74 1.91 3.42
CA LEU A 33 -15.46 1.37 3.88
C LEU A 33 -15.15 1.94 5.27
N HIS A 34 -15.02 1.05 6.25
CA HIS A 34 -14.35 1.37 7.51
C HIS A 34 -12.87 1.06 7.33
N PHE A 35 -12.03 2.10 7.32
CA PHE A 35 -10.58 2.00 7.14
C PHE A 35 -9.88 2.44 8.42
N GLU A 36 -8.94 1.63 8.89
CA GLU A 36 -8.21 1.86 10.13
C GLU A 36 -6.71 1.65 9.91
N VAL A 37 -5.89 2.51 10.53
CA VAL A 37 -4.45 2.31 10.65
C VAL A 37 -4.11 1.97 12.10
N ARG A 38 -3.33 0.90 12.28
CA ARG A 38 -2.83 0.47 13.59
C ARG A 38 -1.31 0.42 13.60
N GLU A 39 -0.71 1.08 14.57
CA GLU A 39 0.74 1.00 14.82
C GLU A 39 0.94 0.36 16.20
N LYS A 40 1.66 -0.77 16.26
CA LYS A 40 1.87 -1.52 17.51
C LYS A 40 0.56 -1.77 18.28
N ASN A 41 -0.50 -2.13 17.55
CA ASN A 41 -1.88 -2.34 18.03
C ASN A 41 -2.63 -1.09 18.54
N ILE A 42 -2.07 0.12 18.40
CA ILE A 42 -2.72 1.37 18.78
C ILE A 42 -3.37 1.99 17.54
N CYS A 43 -4.66 2.33 17.64
CA CYS A 43 -5.41 3.03 16.59
C CYS A 43 -4.77 4.41 16.34
N ARG A 44 -4.45 4.72 15.09
CA ARG A 44 -3.94 6.02 14.66
C ARG A 44 -4.93 6.69 13.72
N ASP A 45 -4.84 8.01 13.62
CA ASP A 45 -5.59 8.78 12.61
C ASP A 45 -5.09 8.37 11.21
N PRO A 46 -5.95 7.75 10.36
CA PRO A 46 -5.56 7.36 9.01
C PRO A 46 -5.16 8.53 8.11
N ALA A 47 -5.68 9.74 8.36
CA ALA A 47 -5.42 10.90 7.50
C ALA A 47 -3.94 11.25 7.40
N ALA A 48 -3.16 10.98 8.46
CA ALA A 48 -1.70 11.18 8.47
C ALA A 48 -0.93 10.22 7.54
N TYR A 49 -1.55 9.12 7.11
CA TYR A 49 -0.94 8.09 6.25
C TYR A 49 -1.45 8.13 4.81
N LEU A 50 -2.50 8.90 4.55
CA LEU A 50 -3.02 9.09 3.20
C LEU A 50 -2.19 10.17 2.50
N ARG A 51 -1.46 9.78 1.45
CA ARG A 51 -0.88 10.77 0.53
C ARG A 51 -2.03 11.40 -0.26
N VAL A 52 -2.28 12.70 -0.06
CA VAL A 52 -3.39 13.42 -0.71
C VAL A 52 -3.01 13.95 -2.11
N ASN A 53 -1.75 13.84 -2.53
CA ASN A 53 -1.29 14.37 -3.81
C ASN A 53 -0.99 13.22 -4.80
N ALA A 54 -1.51 13.40 -6.02
CA ALA A 54 -1.44 12.48 -7.15
C ALA A 54 -0.14 12.60 -7.97
N ASP A 55 0.90 13.18 -7.38
CA ASP A 55 2.23 13.25 -7.96
C ASP A 55 3.04 12.14 -7.28
N ASP A 56 3.09 10.99 -7.94
CA ASP A 56 3.71 9.75 -7.49
C ASP A 56 5.18 9.70 -7.96
N PRO A 57 6.19 9.89 -7.08
CA PRO A 57 7.59 9.84 -7.50
C PRO A 57 8.18 8.42 -7.48
N GLU A 58 7.39 7.38 -7.19
CA GLU A 58 7.91 6.00 -6.99
C GLU A 58 8.30 5.28 -8.30
N GLU A 59 8.17 5.91 -9.47
CA GLU A 59 8.75 5.38 -10.72
C GLU A 59 10.22 5.80 -10.93
N GLU A 60 10.73 6.79 -10.17
CA GLU A 60 12.09 7.33 -10.37
C GLU A 60 13.18 6.69 -9.47
N SER A 61 12.81 5.92 -8.43
CA SER A 61 13.81 5.38 -7.50
C SER A 61 14.42 4.03 -7.91
N GLU A 62 13.77 3.23 -8.77
CA GLU A 62 14.31 1.90 -9.12
C GLU A 62 15.43 1.97 -10.18
N THR A 63 15.43 2.95 -11.09
CA THR A 63 16.45 3.07 -12.14
C THR A 63 17.78 3.65 -11.62
N GLU A 64 17.72 4.53 -10.61
CA GLU A 64 18.92 5.17 -10.06
C GLU A 64 19.80 4.18 -9.26
N TYR A 65 19.19 3.18 -8.61
CA TYR A 65 19.93 2.14 -7.89
C TYR A 65 20.61 1.12 -8.80
N GLU A 66 20.08 0.85 -10.01
CA GLU A 66 20.74 -0.07 -10.94
C GLU A 66 21.90 0.61 -11.68
N GLU A 67 21.77 1.88 -12.07
CA GLU A 67 22.85 2.63 -12.72
C GLU A 67 24.06 2.85 -11.81
N GLU A 68 23.86 3.16 -10.52
CA GLU A 68 24.97 3.33 -9.58
C GLU A 68 25.74 2.01 -9.36
N ASN A 69 25.09 0.84 -9.49
CA ASN A 69 25.74 -0.45 -9.29
C ASN A 69 26.49 -0.97 -10.53
N GLU A 70 26.13 -0.56 -11.75
CA GLU A 70 26.91 -0.89 -12.96
C GLU A 70 28.22 -0.09 -13.04
N GLU A 71 28.25 1.16 -12.54
CA GLU A 71 29.48 1.97 -12.53
C GLU A 71 30.56 1.39 -11.61
N TYR A 72 30.19 0.72 -10.52
CA TYR A 72 31.14 0.15 -9.55
C TYR A 72 31.75 -1.20 -9.95
N GLU A 73 31.21 -1.92 -10.94
CA GLU A 73 31.76 -3.21 -11.39
C GLU A 73 32.81 -3.10 -12.51
N GLU A 74 32.97 -1.94 -13.18
CA GLU A 74 33.97 -1.78 -14.27
C GLU A 74 35.42 -1.52 -13.79
N ASP A 75 35.66 -1.28 -12.51
CA ASP A 75 36.98 -0.85 -11.99
C ASP A 75 37.88 -1.98 -11.43
N TYR A 76 37.49 -3.25 -11.59
CA TYR A 76 38.30 -4.40 -11.19
C TYR A 76 38.90 -5.14 -12.40
N ASP A 77 40.00 -4.61 -12.94
CA ASP A 77 40.94 -5.29 -13.86
C ASP A 77 42.38 -5.23 -13.32
#